data_AF-A0A5B6U5T2-F1
#
_entry.id   AF-A0A5B6U5T2-F1
#
_cell.length_a   1.000
_cell.length_b   1.000
_cell.length_c   1.000
_cell.angle_alpha   90.00
_cell.angle_beta   90.00
_cell.angle_gamma   90.00
#
_symmetry.space_group_name_H-M   'P 1'
#
loop_
_entity.id
_entity.type
_entity.pdbx_description
1 polymer ?
#
loop_
_entity_poly.entity_id
_entity_poly.type
_entity_poly.pdbx_seq_one_letter_code
_entity_poly.pdbx_strand_id
1 'polypeptide(L)'
;MALNFKTSSLSLSIGKRWKKEIDGRYKRDSMDMEIDLSNLGTVNTMFAALFSKLGVPIKTTISANVLEEALNGTVTVRPLPIGTSVSGKVDKQCAHFFGVTINDEQAECGIVVRVTSTAQSKFKLLYFEHDINGGYGLALQEDSEKTGKVTSAGMYFLHFQVYRMDSTVNALAIAKDPESAFFKRLEGLQPCEVSELKAGTHIFAVYGDNFFKTATYTIEALCAKSYEDTTEKLKDIESQILRKRNELRQFETEYRKALARFQEVTNRYTQEKQSVDELLKQRDSIHATFTVTRPPSGISNLSNGSSSKVPGETESPTEDGNSDGKDKSGLIQEKI
;
A
#
# COMPACT_ATOMS: atom_id res chain seq x y z
N MET A 1 37.07 -51.20 -2.43
CA MET A 1 37.27 -49.79 -2.78
C MET A 1 36.08 -49.03 -2.21
N ALA A 2 36.29 -48.33 -1.10
CA ALA A 2 35.28 -47.51 -0.45
C ALA A 2 35.07 -46.22 -1.26
N LEU A 3 33.83 -45.76 -1.39
CA LEU A 3 33.50 -44.34 -1.50
C LEU A 3 32.01 -44.13 -1.17
N ASN A 4 31.81 -43.27 -0.19
CA ASN A 4 30.54 -42.84 0.40
C ASN A 4 29.58 -42.20 -0.62
N PHE A 5 28.27 -42.42 -0.46
CA PHE A 5 27.29 -41.36 -0.69
C PHE A 5 26.16 -41.44 0.34
N LYS A 6 26.35 -40.66 1.41
CA LYS A 6 25.36 -40.37 2.45
C LYS A 6 24.59 -39.12 2.01
N THR A 7 23.72 -39.24 1.01
CA THR A 7 22.87 -38.12 0.54
C THR A 7 21.51 -38.64 0.06
N SER A 8 20.68 -39.16 0.96
CA SER A 8 19.26 -39.42 0.63
C SER A 8 18.26 -38.99 1.70
N SER A 9 18.70 -38.50 2.87
CA SER A 9 17.77 -37.95 3.87
C SER A 9 17.66 -36.42 3.87
N LEU A 10 18.61 -35.69 3.27
CA LEU A 10 18.55 -34.22 3.21
C LEU A 10 17.62 -33.70 2.10
N SER A 11 17.42 -34.40 0.98
CA SER A 11 16.55 -33.90 -0.11
C SER A 11 15.06 -34.03 0.21
N LEU A 12 14.65 -35.06 0.98
CA LEU A 12 13.25 -35.21 1.41
C LEU A 12 12.85 -34.23 2.52
N SER A 13 13.78 -33.80 3.36
CA SER A 13 13.49 -32.85 4.44
C SER A 13 13.42 -31.40 3.95
N ILE A 14 14.15 -31.09 2.87
CA ILE A 14 14.08 -29.79 2.18
C ILE A 14 12.74 -29.67 1.44
N GLY A 15 12.33 -30.68 0.66
CA GLY A 15 11.04 -30.64 -0.07
C GLY A 15 9.80 -30.45 0.82
N LYS A 16 9.80 -31.00 2.04
CA LYS A 16 8.70 -30.82 3.00
C LYS A 16 8.72 -29.46 3.71
N ARG A 17 9.90 -28.85 3.87
CA ARG A 17 10.04 -27.50 4.47
C ARG A 17 9.58 -26.41 3.49
N TRP A 18 9.95 -26.53 2.21
CA TRP A 18 9.45 -25.63 1.16
C TRP A 18 7.96 -25.79 0.90
N LYS A 19 7.40 -27.00 1.00
CA LYS A 19 5.95 -27.20 0.88
C LYS A 19 5.18 -26.63 2.09
N LYS A 20 5.73 -26.69 3.32
CA LYS A 20 5.16 -26.00 4.50
C LYS A 20 5.34 -24.49 4.48
N GLU A 21 6.36 -23.98 3.80
CA GLU A 21 6.65 -22.53 3.71
C GLU A 21 5.91 -21.85 2.54
N ILE A 22 5.50 -22.63 1.53
CA ILE A 22 4.56 -22.22 0.47
C ILE A 22 3.11 -22.34 0.97
N ASP A 23 2.75 -23.41 1.69
CA ASP A 23 1.41 -23.61 2.25
C ASP A 23 1.13 -22.69 3.47
N GLY A 24 2.16 -22.39 4.27
CA GLY A 24 2.09 -21.44 5.39
C GLY A 24 2.00 -19.97 4.98
N ARG A 25 2.24 -19.65 3.69
CA ARG A 25 2.12 -18.28 3.16
C ARG A 25 0.73 -17.98 2.59
N TYR A 26 -0.12 -19.01 2.42
CA TYR A 26 -1.50 -18.88 1.94
C TYR A 26 -2.55 -18.75 3.07
N LYS A 27 -2.11 -18.66 4.34
CA LYS A 27 -2.96 -18.34 5.50
C LYS A 27 -2.49 -17.08 6.20
N ARG A 28 -2.41 -15.99 5.45
CA ARG A 28 -2.41 -14.66 6.05
C ARG A 28 -3.60 -13.93 5.43
N ASP A 29 -4.67 -13.85 6.21
CA ASP A 29 -5.93 -13.19 5.88
C ASP A 29 -5.68 -11.85 5.16
N SER A 30 -5.71 -11.88 3.84
CA SER A 30 -6.40 -10.87 3.07
C SER A 30 -7.77 -11.46 2.83
N MET A 31 -8.83 -10.86 3.39
CA MET A 31 -10.19 -11.15 2.95
C MET A 31 -10.34 -10.59 1.53
N ASP A 32 -9.68 -11.22 0.55
CA ASP A 32 -9.95 -11.00 -0.86
C ASP A 32 -11.31 -11.65 -1.13
N MET A 33 -12.37 -10.88 -0.87
CA MET A 33 -13.72 -11.27 -1.21
C MET A 33 -13.88 -11.11 -2.72
N GLU A 34 -13.65 -12.20 -3.45
CA GLU A 34 -13.97 -12.30 -4.86
C GLU A 34 -15.49 -12.45 -4.99
N ILE A 35 -16.14 -11.42 -5.56
CA ILE A 35 -17.59 -11.45 -5.74
C ILE A 35 -17.88 -11.77 -7.20
N ASP A 36 -18.46 -12.95 -7.41
CA ASP A 36 -19.06 -13.32 -8.68
C ASP A 36 -20.31 -12.50 -8.94
N LEU A 37 -20.23 -11.67 -9.96
CA LEU A 37 -21.25 -10.71 -10.33
C LEU A 37 -22.52 -11.36 -10.88
N SER A 38 -22.42 -12.59 -11.41
CA SER A 38 -23.51 -13.27 -12.11
C SER A 38 -24.65 -13.73 -11.17
N ASN A 39 -24.39 -13.83 -9.86
CA ASN A 39 -25.31 -14.39 -8.86
C ASN A 39 -25.84 -13.36 -7.84
N LEU A 40 -25.73 -12.04 -8.09
CA LEU A 40 -26.12 -11.03 -7.11
C LEU A 40 -27.64 -10.80 -7.00
N GLY A 41 -28.22 -11.22 -5.87
CA GLY A 41 -29.44 -10.65 -5.32
C GLY A 41 -29.21 -9.31 -4.60
N THR A 42 -30.29 -8.60 -4.24
CA THR A 42 -30.29 -7.26 -3.59
C THR A 42 -29.43 -7.16 -2.32
N VAL A 43 -29.28 -8.27 -1.59
CA VAL A 43 -28.55 -8.34 -0.31
C VAL A 43 -27.03 -8.28 -0.53
N ASN A 44 -26.48 -9.03 -1.49
CA ASN A 44 -25.05 -9.03 -1.81
C ASN A 44 -24.58 -7.65 -2.29
N THR A 45 -25.46 -6.93 -2.97
CA THR A 45 -25.22 -5.58 -3.45
C THR A 45 -25.11 -4.56 -2.30
N MET A 46 -25.91 -4.71 -1.25
CA MET A 46 -25.77 -3.88 -0.04
C MET A 46 -24.48 -4.21 0.72
N PHE A 47 -24.09 -5.48 0.81
CA PHE A 47 -22.81 -5.88 1.39
C PHE A 47 -21.62 -5.30 0.60
N ALA A 48 -21.64 -5.39 -0.74
CA ALA A 48 -20.60 -4.80 -1.58
C ALA A 48 -20.51 -3.26 -1.42
N ALA A 49 -21.65 -2.58 -1.30
CA ALA A 49 -21.67 -1.14 -1.04
C ALA A 49 -21.12 -0.78 0.35
N LEU A 50 -21.33 -1.62 1.36
CA LEU A 50 -20.77 -1.45 2.71
C LEU A 50 -19.26 -1.68 2.74
N PHE A 51 -18.76 -2.76 2.12
CA PHE A 51 -17.32 -3.05 2.04
C PHE A 51 -16.56 -2.01 1.20
N SER A 52 -17.15 -1.55 0.08
CA SER A 52 -16.57 -0.46 -0.72
C SER A 52 -16.52 0.86 0.06
N LYS A 53 -17.45 1.11 1.00
CA LYS A 53 -17.40 2.28 1.90
C LYS A 53 -16.37 2.15 3.02
N LEU A 54 -15.99 0.92 3.39
CA LEU A 54 -14.93 0.64 4.37
C LEU A 54 -13.52 0.65 3.76
N GLY A 55 -13.39 0.94 2.46
CA GLY A 55 -12.10 1.00 1.77
C GLY A 55 -11.48 -0.37 1.48
N VAL A 56 -12.24 -1.45 1.63
CA VAL A 56 -11.78 -2.80 1.25
C VAL A 56 -11.99 -2.96 -0.27
N PRO A 57 -10.93 -3.25 -1.06
CA PRO A 57 -11.08 -3.53 -2.48
C PRO A 57 -11.95 -4.78 -2.67
N ILE A 58 -13.03 -4.65 -3.45
CA ILE A 58 -13.83 -5.80 -3.88
C ILE A 58 -13.34 -6.17 -5.27
N LYS A 59 -12.60 -7.27 -5.37
CA LYS A 59 -12.22 -7.84 -6.67
C LYS A 59 -13.49 -8.46 -7.28
N THR A 60 -13.89 -7.93 -8.43
CA THR A 60 -15.01 -8.44 -9.22
C THR A 60 -14.50 -9.36 -10.32
N THR A 61 -15.21 -10.45 -10.58
CA THR A 61 -14.85 -11.38 -11.65
C THR A 61 -15.54 -11.03 -12.96
N ILE A 62 -14.97 -11.51 -14.07
CA ILE A 62 -15.64 -11.51 -15.36
C ILE A 62 -16.78 -12.53 -15.30
N SER A 63 -17.96 -12.16 -15.83
CA SER A 63 -19.10 -13.06 -15.86
C SER A 63 -18.79 -14.31 -16.70
N ALA A 64 -19.23 -15.47 -16.19
CA ALA A 64 -19.04 -16.75 -16.88
C ALA A 64 -19.58 -16.73 -18.30
N ASN A 65 -20.75 -16.12 -18.52
CA ASN A 65 -21.37 -15.99 -19.85
C ASN A 65 -20.44 -15.30 -20.86
N VAL A 66 -19.77 -14.20 -20.48
CA VAL A 66 -18.85 -13.49 -21.39
C VAL A 66 -17.65 -14.37 -21.74
N LEU A 67 -17.13 -15.12 -20.76
CA LEU A 67 -16.01 -16.03 -20.97
C LEU A 67 -16.40 -17.23 -21.84
N GLU A 68 -17.58 -17.80 -21.63
CA GLU A 68 -18.11 -18.91 -22.43
C GLU A 68 -18.40 -18.48 -23.87
N GLU A 69 -19.02 -17.32 -24.08
CA GLU A 69 -19.24 -16.78 -25.43
C GLU A 69 -17.93 -16.54 -26.17
N ALA A 70 -16.92 -16.00 -25.47
CA ALA A 70 -15.59 -15.79 -26.03
C ALA A 70 -14.92 -17.12 -26.39
N LEU A 71 -14.95 -18.10 -25.48
CA LEU A 71 -14.35 -19.42 -25.67
C LEU A 71 -15.01 -20.21 -26.81
N ASN A 72 -16.31 -20.01 -27.03
CA ASN A 72 -17.06 -20.62 -28.13
C ASN A 72 -16.94 -19.83 -29.45
N GLY A 73 -16.27 -18.68 -29.45
CA GLY A 73 -16.11 -17.84 -30.64
C GLY A 73 -17.40 -17.18 -31.12
N THR A 74 -18.43 -17.07 -30.27
CA THR A 74 -19.74 -16.51 -30.63
C THR A 74 -19.83 -14.99 -30.44
N VAL A 75 -18.76 -14.37 -29.95
CA VAL A 75 -18.68 -12.92 -29.72
C VAL A 75 -18.56 -12.14 -31.02
N THR A 76 -19.19 -10.96 -31.07
CA THR A 76 -19.00 -10.04 -32.20
C THR A 76 -17.74 -9.20 -31.99
N VAL A 77 -16.73 -9.42 -32.83
CA VAL A 77 -15.46 -8.67 -32.82
C VAL A 77 -15.52 -7.50 -33.80
N ARG A 78 -15.34 -6.28 -33.29
CA ARG A 78 -15.28 -5.06 -34.13
C ARG A 78 -13.83 -4.72 -34.45
N PRO A 79 -13.48 -4.25 -35.66
CA PRO A 79 -12.13 -3.80 -35.94
C PRO A 79 -11.79 -2.55 -35.12
N LEU A 80 -10.57 -2.50 -34.57
CA LEU A 80 -9.96 -1.32 -33.96
C LEU A 80 -8.61 -1.07 -34.65
N PRO A 81 -8.59 -0.30 -35.75
CA PRO A 81 -7.35 0.04 -36.44
C PRO A 81 -6.40 0.83 -35.54
N ILE A 82 -5.10 0.54 -35.63
CA ILE A 82 -4.07 1.30 -34.90
C ILE A 82 -4.14 2.78 -35.29
N GLY A 83 -4.04 3.65 -34.28
CA GLY A 83 -4.13 5.10 -34.41
C GLY A 83 -5.56 5.66 -34.39
N THR A 84 -6.58 4.80 -34.20
CA THR A 84 -7.98 5.22 -34.12
C THR A 84 -8.56 5.05 -32.72
N SER A 85 -9.64 5.80 -32.44
CA SER A 85 -10.39 5.71 -31.19
C SER A 85 -11.84 5.30 -31.46
N VAL A 86 -12.39 4.46 -30.58
CA VAL A 86 -13.80 4.05 -30.63
C VAL A 86 -14.44 4.31 -29.28
N SER A 87 -15.52 5.11 -29.29
CA SER A 87 -16.32 5.36 -28.09
C SER A 87 -17.56 4.46 -28.06
N GLY A 88 -17.93 4.00 -26.86
CA GLY A 88 -19.04 3.09 -26.69
C GLY A 88 -19.66 3.14 -25.29
N LYS A 89 -20.75 2.39 -25.14
CA LYS A 89 -21.41 2.14 -23.86
C LYS A 89 -21.62 0.64 -23.74
N VAL A 90 -20.99 0.01 -22.77
CA VAL A 90 -21.12 -1.43 -22.51
C VAL A 90 -21.99 -1.66 -21.28
N ASP A 91 -22.97 -2.52 -21.42
CA ASP A 91 -23.87 -2.86 -20.31
C ASP A 91 -23.14 -3.62 -19.20
N LYS A 92 -23.78 -3.66 -18.03
CA LYS A 92 -23.24 -4.36 -16.86
C LYS A 92 -22.98 -5.82 -17.21
N GLN A 93 -21.82 -6.34 -16.81
CA GLN A 93 -21.44 -7.74 -17.01
C GLN A 93 -21.42 -8.21 -18.48
N CYS A 94 -21.41 -7.26 -19.43
CA CYS A 94 -21.23 -7.50 -20.86
C CYS A 94 -19.85 -7.02 -21.29
N ALA A 95 -19.40 -7.47 -22.46
CA ALA A 95 -18.16 -7.02 -23.06
C ALA A 95 -18.34 -6.62 -24.53
N HIS A 96 -17.64 -5.58 -24.95
CA HIS A 96 -17.49 -5.23 -26.37
C HIS A 96 -16.10 -5.66 -26.83
N PHE A 97 -16.05 -6.52 -27.85
CA PHE A 97 -14.81 -7.11 -28.38
C PHE A 97 -14.27 -6.31 -29.56
N PHE A 98 -12.95 -6.20 -29.60
CA PHE A 98 -12.17 -5.42 -30.56
C PHE A 98 -11.00 -6.24 -31.10
N GLY A 99 -10.90 -6.32 -32.43
CA GLY A 99 -9.76 -6.91 -33.11
C GLY A 99 -8.77 -5.83 -33.53
N VAL A 100 -7.55 -5.90 -33.01
CA VAL A 100 -6.43 -5.03 -33.38
C VAL A 100 -5.48 -5.81 -34.27
N THR A 101 -5.39 -5.43 -35.54
CA THR A 101 -4.45 -6.05 -36.50
C THR A 101 -3.14 -5.28 -36.50
N ILE A 102 -2.05 -6.00 -36.22
CA ILE A 102 -0.68 -5.49 -36.08
C ILE A 102 0.15 -6.07 -37.23
N ASN A 103 0.92 -5.24 -37.93
CA ASN A 103 1.91 -5.68 -38.92
C ASN A 103 3.28 -5.94 -38.28
N ASP A 104 4.25 -6.48 -39.04
CA ASP A 104 5.58 -6.81 -38.50
C ASP A 104 6.31 -5.60 -37.89
N GLU A 105 6.27 -4.45 -38.55
CA GLU A 105 6.91 -3.22 -38.05
C GLU A 105 6.31 -2.75 -36.72
N GLN A 106 4.98 -2.80 -36.59
CA GLN A 106 4.27 -2.45 -35.36
C GLN A 106 4.50 -3.49 -34.27
N ALA A 107 4.61 -4.77 -34.65
CA ALA A 107 4.95 -5.84 -33.74
C ALA A 107 6.38 -5.69 -33.22
N GLU A 108 7.35 -5.21 -34.01
CA GLU A 108 8.71 -4.91 -33.55
C GLU A 108 8.78 -3.66 -32.67
N CYS A 109 8.00 -2.61 -33.00
CA CYS A 109 8.00 -1.38 -32.21
C CYS A 109 7.21 -1.51 -30.91
N GLY A 110 6.21 -2.39 -30.88
CA GLY A 110 5.26 -2.52 -29.78
C GLY A 110 4.02 -1.65 -29.92
N ILE A 111 2.98 -2.02 -29.18
CA ILE A 111 1.70 -1.31 -29.15
C ILE A 111 1.19 -1.07 -27.74
N VAL A 112 0.31 -0.08 -27.59
CA VAL A 112 -0.44 0.18 -26.35
C VAL A 112 -1.92 0.14 -26.68
N VAL A 113 -2.68 -0.65 -25.93
CA VAL A 113 -4.15 -0.61 -25.95
C VAL A 113 -4.62 0.04 -24.67
N ARG A 114 -5.34 1.15 -24.79
CA ARG A 114 -5.82 1.91 -23.64
C ARG A 114 -7.31 2.17 -23.74
N VAL A 115 -7.94 2.26 -22.58
CA VAL A 115 -9.35 2.61 -22.44
C VAL A 115 -9.46 3.73 -21.43
N THR A 116 -10.27 4.74 -21.74
CA THR A 116 -10.56 5.84 -20.83
C THR A 116 -12.07 6.08 -20.70
N SER A 117 -12.49 6.66 -19.58
CA SER A 117 -13.87 7.10 -19.36
C SER A 117 -13.91 8.45 -18.66
N THR A 118 -14.43 9.46 -19.36
CA THR A 118 -14.66 10.80 -18.80
C THR A 118 -15.81 10.83 -17.79
N ALA A 119 -16.72 9.85 -17.86
CA ALA A 119 -17.78 9.65 -16.87
C ALA A 119 -17.30 8.87 -15.63
N GLN A 120 -16.00 8.59 -15.52
CA GLN A 120 -15.40 7.80 -14.43
C GLN A 120 -16.09 6.44 -14.26
N SER A 121 -16.45 5.79 -15.38
CA SER A 121 -17.06 4.46 -15.34
C SER A 121 -16.08 3.42 -14.83
N LYS A 122 -16.58 2.42 -14.10
CA LYS A 122 -15.83 1.21 -13.79
C LYS A 122 -15.93 0.24 -14.96
N PHE A 123 -14.79 -0.23 -15.45
CA PHE A 123 -14.69 -1.21 -16.52
C PHE A 123 -13.41 -2.04 -16.32
N LYS A 124 -13.29 -3.14 -17.07
CA LYS A 124 -12.04 -3.86 -17.22
C LYS A 124 -11.62 -3.89 -18.68
N LEU A 125 -10.32 -3.74 -18.94
CA LEU A 125 -9.73 -4.02 -20.24
C LEU A 125 -9.21 -5.46 -20.21
N LEU A 126 -9.65 -6.26 -21.18
CA LEU A 126 -9.33 -7.68 -21.30
C LEU A 126 -8.53 -7.92 -22.57
N TYR A 127 -7.59 -8.86 -22.52
CA TYR A 127 -6.89 -9.40 -23.68
C TYR A 127 -7.10 -10.91 -23.74
N PHE A 128 -7.41 -11.41 -24.93
CA PHE A 128 -7.65 -12.82 -25.17
C PHE A 128 -6.68 -13.37 -26.21
N GLU A 129 -6.26 -14.61 -25.99
CA GLU A 129 -5.51 -15.40 -26.95
C GLU A 129 -6.44 -16.36 -27.69
N HIS A 130 -6.03 -16.78 -28.89
CA HIS A 130 -6.76 -17.80 -29.62
C HIS A 130 -6.69 -19.13 -28.88
N ASP A 131 -7.84 -19.73 -28.63
CA ASP A 131 -7.96 -21.05 -28.05
C ASP A 131 -7.87 -22.13 -29.15
N ILE A 132 -7.40 -23.32 -28.78
CA ILE A 132 -7.32 -24.49 -29.68
C ILE A 132 -8.68 -24.88 -30.29
N ASN A 133 -9.78 -24.53 -29.62
CA ASN A 133 -11.14 -24.84 -30.07
C ASN A 133 -11.70 -23.81 -31.06
N GLY A 134 -10.91 -22.79 -31.43
CA GLY A 134 -11.30 -21.76 -32.41
C GLY A 134 -11.99 -20.52 -31.81
N GLY A 135 -12.22 -20.49 -30.50
CA GLY A 135 -12.62 -19.28 -29.78
C GLY A 135 -11.45 -18.59 -29.07
N TYR A 136 -11.72 -17.92 -27.96
CA TYR A 136 -10.78 -17.04 -27.29
C TYR A 136 -10.69 -17.31 -25.78
N GLY A 137 -9.47 -17.56 -25.28
CA GLY A 137 -9.16 -17.72 -23.86
C GLY A 137 -8.68 -16.41 -23.24
N LEU A 138 -9.18 -16.04 -22.06
CA LEU A 138 -8.74 -14.83 -21.35
C LEU A 138 -7.28 -14.99 -20.92
N ALA A 139 -6.43 -14.07 -21.37
CA ALA A 139 -4.99 -14.07 -21.07
C ALA A 139 -4.59 -12.96 -20.10
N LEU A 140 -5.14 -11.75 -20.25
CA LEU A 140 -4.87 -10.65 -19.33
C LEU A 140 -6.14 -9.88 -18.96
N GLN A 141 -6.12 -9.31 -17.77
CA GLN A 141 -7.12 -8.34 -17.31
C GLN A 141 -6.49 -7.12 -16.62
N GLU A 142 -7.06 -5.96 -16.88
CA GLU A 142 -6.71 -4.68 -16.27
C GLU A 142 -7.97 -4.01 -15.73
N ASP A 143 -7.97 -3.70 -14.45
CA ASP A 143 -9.04 -2.93 -13.81
C ASP A 143 -8.92 -1.44 -14.16
N SER A 144 -10.04 -0.77 -14.38
CA SER A 144 -10.02 0.68 -14.54
C SER A 144 -9.69 1.36 -13.21
N GLU A 145 -8.67 2.21 -13.22
CA GLU A 145 -8.27 3.03 -12.08
C GLU A 145 -8.60 4.51 -12.31
N LYS A 146 -8.76 5.28 -11.24
CA LYS A 146 -8.99 6.72 -11.34
C LYS A 146 -7.68 7.44 -11.63
N THR A 147 -7.61 8.07 -12.80
CA THR A 147 -6.46 8.85 -13.26
C THR A 147 -6.88 10.30 -13.49
N GLY A 148 -6.60 11.15 -12.50
CA GLY A 148 -7.01 12.56 -12.52
C GLY A 148 -8.53 12.72 -12.57
N LYS A 149 -9.06 13.23 -13.69
CA LYS A 149 -10.50 13.46 -13.90
C LYS A 149 -11.22 12.31 -14.62
N VAL A 150 -10.49 11.31 -15.10
CA VAL A 150 -11.06 10.17 -15.83
C VAL A 150 -10.80 8.87 -15.06
N THR A 151 -11.43 7.78 -15.48
CA THR A 151 -10.92 6.43 -15.19
C THR A 151 -10.21 5.88 -16.42
N SER A 152 -9.19 5.05 -16.22
CA SER A 152 -8.38 4.49 -17.31
C SER A 152 -7.87 3.09 -16.98
N ALA A 153 -7.72 2.26 -18.00
CA ALA A 153 -6.94 1.02 -17.97
C ALA A 153 -6.06 0.96 -19.23
N GLY A 154 -4.90 0.32 -19.14
CA GLY A 154 -3.99 0.21 -20.28
C GLY A 154 -3.17 -1.07 -20.24
N MET A 155 -2.97 -1.68 -21.40
CA MET A 155 -2.05 -2.78 -21.62
C MET A 155 -0.92 -2.31 -22.53
N TYR A 156 0.32 -2.56 -22.11
CA TYR A 156 1.53 -2.00 -22.70
C TYR A 156 2.43 -3.13 -23.20
N PHE A 157 2.49 -3.31 -24.52
CA PHE A 157 3.29 -4.34 -25.19
C PHE A 157 4.49 -3.66 -25.86
N LEU A 158 5.50 -3.31 -25.06
CA LEU A 158 6.56 -2.36 -25.43
C LEU A 158 7.96 -2.97 -25.59
N HIS A 159 8.11 -4.30 -25.59
CA HIS A 159 9.42 -4.99 -25.68
C HIS A 159 10.39 -4.69 -24.54
N PHE A 160 9.88 -4.16 -23.43
CA PHE A 160 10.57 -4.11 -22.16
C PHE A 160 9.58 -4.40 -21.04
N GLN A 161 10.10 -4.79 -19.88
CA GLN A 161 9.26 -5.15 -18.75
C GLN A 161 8.58 -3.91 -18.18
N VAL A 162 7.25 -3.87 -18.30
CA VAL A 162 6.37 -2.95 -17.57
C VAL A 162 5.92 -3.63 -16.28
N TYR A 163 5.74 -2.85 -15.22
CA TYR A 163 5.31 -3.36 -13.91
C TYR A 163 3.94 -2.81 -13.51
N ARG A 164 3.16 -3.66 -12.86
CA ARG A 164 1.88 -3.32 -12.26
C ARG A 164 2.02 -3.27 -10.75
N MET A 165 1.35 -2.32 -10.14
CA MET A 165 1.25 -2.22 -8.70
C MET A 165 0.04 -3.03 -8.22
N ASP A 166 0.27 -4.15 -7.54
CA ASP A 166 -0.79 -4.78 -6.76
C ASP A 166 -0.98 -3.97 -5.47
N SER A 167 -2.05 -3.16 -5.44
CA SER A 167 -2.30 -2.19 -4.37
C SER A 167 -2.99 -2.77 -3.14
N THR A 168 -2.98 -4.10 -2.95
CA THR A 168 -3.46 -4.74 -1.71
C THR A 168 -2.55 -4.40 -0.53
N VAL A 169 -2.53 -3.14 -0.13
CA VAL A 169 -1.89 -2.70 1.09
C VAL A 169 -2.83 -3.08 2.22
N ASN A 170 -2.43 -4.08 3.01
CA ASN A 170 -3.21 -4.54 4.15
C ASN A 170 -3.33 -3.39 5.17
N ALA A 171 -4.49 -2.72 5.19
CA ALA A 171 -4.74 -1.55 6.05
C ALA A 171 -4.50 -1.85 7.54
N LEU A 172 -4.71 -3.11 7.98
CA LEU A 172 -4.43 -3.54 9.35
C LEU A 172 -2.92 -3.64 9.63
N ALA A 173 -2.11 -3.96 8.62
CA ALA A 173 -0.65 -3.95 8.73
C ALA A 173 -0.11 -2.51 8.85
N ILE A 174 -0.71 -1.56 8.13
CA ILE A 174 -0.38 -0.11 8.24
C ILE A 174 -0.69 0.42 9.64
N ALA A 175 -1.83 0.04 10.23
CA ALA A 175 -2.24 0.53 11.54
C ALA A 175 -1.30 0.09 12.69
N LYS A 176 -0.65 -1.07 12.56
CA LYS A 176 0.31 -1.58 13.55
C LYS A 176 1.70 -0.99 13.38
N ASP A 177 2.06 -0.58 12.17
CA ASP A 177 3.39 -0.09 11.83
C ASP A 177 3.30 0.89 10.64
N PRO A 178 2.99 2.17 10.92
CA PRO A 178 2.80 3.18 9.88
C PRO A 178 4.03 3.35 8.99
N GLU A 179 5.22 3.16 9.55
CA GLU A 179 6.50 3.27 8.84
C GLU A 179 6.71 2.09 7.87
N SER A 180 6.23 0.89 8.22
CA SER A 180 6.25 -0.25 7.30
C SER A 180 5.46 0.01 6.02
N ALA A 181 4.45 0.88 6.03
CA ALA A 181 3.70 1.21 4.82
C ALA A 181 4.58 1.92 3.77
N PHE A 182 5.51 2.76 4.23
CA PHE A 182 6.47 3.42 3.35
C PHE A 182 7.46 2.41 2.74
N PHE A 183 8.09 1.58 3.56
CA PHE A 183 9.10 0.61 3.09
C PHE A 183 8.51 -0.44 2.16
N LYS A 184 7.25 -0.85 2.39
CA LYS A 184 6.56 -1.86 1.58
C LYS A 184 5.82 -1.30 0.37
N ARG A 185 5.87 0.02 0.14
CA ARG A 185 5.12 0.70 -0.92
C ARG A 185 5.39 0.14 -2.32
N LEU A 186 6.59 -0.38 -2.57
CA LEU A 186 7.01 -0.94 -3.85
C LEU A 186 7.06 -2.49 -3.86
N GLU A 187 6.63 -3.16 -2.78
CA GLU A 187 6.64 -4.64 -2.74
C GLU A 187 5.60 -5.27 -3.66
N GLY A 188 4.50 -4.56 -3.91
CA GLY A 188 3.43 -4.99 -4.83
C GLY A 188 3.78 -4.90 -6.31
N LEU A 189 5.00 -4.47 -6.68
CA LEU A 189 5.44 -4.42 -8.08
C LEU A 189 5.54 -5.83 -8.67
N GLN A 190 4.62 -6.17 -9.54
CA GLN A 190 4.59 -7.40 -10.32
C GLN A 190 4.90 -7.10 -11.79
N PRO A 191 5.76 -7.89 -12.46
CA PRO A 191 5.94 -7.77 -13.89
C PRO A 191 4.63 -8.11 -14.62
N CYS A 192 4.27 -7.33 -15.65
CA CYS A 192 3.22 -7.73 -16.59
C CYS A 192 3.59 -9.07 -17.26
N GLU A 193 2.63 -9.98 -17.36
CA GLU A 193 2.84 -11.35 -17.86
C GLU A 193 3.16 -11.39 -19.36
N VAL A 194 2.59 -10.45 -20.14
CA VAL A 194 2.84 -10.33 -21.58
C VAL A 194 3.41 -8.95 -21.87
N SER A 195 4.59 -8.90 -22.49
CA SER A 195 5.29 -7.68 -22.86
C SER A 195 5.35 -7.43 -24.37
N GLU A 196 4.95 -8.42 -25.18
CA GLU A 196 5.14 -8.41 -26.64
C GLU A 196 3.94 -9.07 -27.35
N LEU A 197 3.61 -8.57 -28.53
CA LEU A 197 2.60 -9.16 -29.42
C LEU A 197 3.22 -9.39 -30.80
N LYS A 198 2.86 -10.50 -31.44
CA LYS A 198 3.33 -10.81 -32.79
C LYS A 198 2.52 -10.05 -33.84
N ALA A 199 2.97 -10.07 -35.09
CA ALA A 199 2.12 -9.66 -36.19
C ALA A 199 0.89 -10.58 -36.29
N GLY A 200 -0.27 -9.99 -36.56
CA GLY A 200 -1.55 -10.70 -36.60
C GLY A 200 -2.68 -9.90 -35.94
N THR A 201 -3.83 -10.55 -35.79
CA THR A 201 -5.00 -9.95 -35.14
C THR A 201 -5.08 -10.39 -33.68
N HIS A 202 -5.10 -9.41 -32.79
CA HIS A 202 -5.18 -9.57 -31.34
C HIS A 202 -6.55 -9.13 -30.83
N ILE A 203 -7.11 -9.88 -29.88
CA ILE A 203 -8.47 -9.66 -29.39
C ILE A 203 -8.45 -9.00 -28.03
N PHE A 204 -9.06 -7.83 -27.95
CA PHE A 204 -9.25 -7.07 -26.73
C PHE A 204 -10.75 -6.92 -26.44
N ALA A 205 -11.11 -6.69 -25.18
CA ALA A 205 -12.48 -6.34 -24.86
C ALA A 205 -12.57 -5.29 -23.75
N VAL A 206 -13.63 -4.49 -23.80
CA VAL A 206 -14.02 -3.59 -22.70
C VAL A 206 -15.21 -4.21 -21.99
N TYR A 207 -15.02 -4.61 -20.73
CA TYR A 207 -16.03 -5.24 -19.89
C TYR A 207 -16.66 -4.24 -18.92
N GLY A 208 -17.99 -4.24 -18.84
CA GLY A 208 -18.76 -3.38 -17.94
C GLY A 208 -18.73 -3.85 -16.49
N ASP A 209 -17.73 -3.38 -15.73
CA ASP A 209 -17.43 -3.81 -14.35
C ASP A 209 -18.18 -3.00 -13.28
N ASN A 210 -19.45 -2.71 -13.53
CA ASN A 210 -20.25 -1.87 -12.66
C ASN A 210 -21.54 -2.59 -12.27
N PHE A 211 -21.88 -2.55 -10.97
CA PHE A 211 -23.03 -3.26 -10.40
C PHE A 211 -24.38 -2.68 -10.87
N PHE A 212 -24.42 -1.39 -11.21
CA PHE A 212 -25.69 -0.67 -11.40
C PHE A 212 -25.81 0.14 -12.69
N LYS A 213 -24.70 0.49 -13.34
CA LYS A 213 -24.70 1.44 -14.46
C LYS A 213 -23.92 0.89 -15.65
N THR A 214 -24.43 1.11 -16.85
CA THR A 214 -23.67 0.94 -18.10
C THR A 214 -22.37 1.74 -18.03
N ALA A 215 -21.27 1.16 -18.49
CA ALA A 215 -19.97 1.81 -18.52
C ALA A 215 -19.77 2.52 -19.87
N THR A 216 -19.53 3.82 -19.83
CA THR A 216 -19.15 4.57 -21.03
C THR A 216 -17.64 4.57 -21.17
N TYR A 217 -17.11 4.37 -22.38
CA TYR A 217 -15.67 4.27 -22.58
C TYR A 217 -15.25 4.80 -23.95
N THR A 218 -13.95 5.06 -24.10
CA THR A 218 -13.24 5.27 -25.34
C THR A 218 -12.02 4.36 -25.36
N ILE A 219 -11.93 3.45 -26.32
CA ILE A 219 -10.79 2.54 -26.52
C ILE A 219 -9.93 3.01 -27.69
N GLU A 220 -8.62 2.85 -27.56
CA GLU A 220 -7.61 3.21 -28.55
C GLU A 220 -6.51 2.14 -28.59
N ALA A 221 -6.01 1.86 -29.80
CA ALA A 221 -4.79 1.08 -30.01
C ALA A 221 -3.74 1.98 -30.68
N LEU A 222 -2.54 2.03 -30.11
CA LEU A 222 -1.48 2.95 -30.53
C LEU A 222 -0.19 2.21 -30.83
N CYS A 223 0.50 2.61 -31.89
CA CYS A 223 1.85 2.14 -32.17
C CYS A 223 2.86 2.91 -31.31
N ALA A 224 3.73 2.20 -30.60
CA ALA A 224 4.75 2.81 -29.75
C ALA A 224 5.77 3.63 -30.55
N LYS A 225 5.95 3.34 -31.85
CA LYS A 225 6.78 4.13 -32.78
C LYS A 225 6.40 5.61 -32.81
N SER A 226 5.11 5.93 -32.69
CA SER A 226 4.64 7.32 -32.65
C SER A 226 4.92 8.02 -31.32
N TYR A 227 5.47 7.30 -30.34
CA TYR A 227 5.66 7.74 -28.95
C TYR A 227 7.06 7.39 -28.40
N GLU A 228 8.08 7.20 -29.24
CA GLU A 228 9.42 6.75 -28.85
C GLU A 228 10.01 7.48 -27.64
N ASP A 229 10.00 8.81 -27.63
CA ASP A 229 10.48 9.62 -26.50
C ASP A 229 9.75 9.31 -25.18
N THR A 230 8.45 9.00 -25.26
CA THR A 230 7.64 8.67 -24.08
C THR A 230 7.91 7.23 -23.64
N THR A 231 8.07 6.33 -24.59
CA THR A 231 8.41 4.92 -24.37
C THR A 231 9.77 4.79 -23.68
N GLU A 232 10.79 5.51 -24.11
CA GLU A 232 12.12 5.47 -23.48
C GLU A 232 12.11 6.10 -22.07
N LYS A 233 11.37 7.19 -21.88
CA LYS A 233 11.15 7.77 -20.54
C LYS A 233 10.46 6.78 -19.59
N LEU A 234 9.46 6.05 -20.07
CA LEU A 234 8.79 5.03 -19.27
C LEU A 234 9.76 3.92 -18.86
N LYS A 235 10.57 3.42 -19.80
CA LYS A 235 11.59 2.40 -19.55
C LYS A 235 12.63 2.84 -18.51
N ASP A 236 13.08 4.09 -18.58
CA ASP A 236 13.98 4.66 -17.58
C ASP A 236 13.32 4.75 -16.19
N ILE A 237 12.09 5.26 -16.11
CA ILE A 237 11.35 5.36 -14.85
C ILE A 237 11.08 3.98 -14.24
N GLU A 238 10.70 2.97 -15.02
CA GLU A 238 10.53 1.59 -14.55
C GLU A 238 11.84 1.06 -13.93
N SER A 239 12.97 1.32 -14.61
CA SER A 239 14.30 0.94 -14.11
C SER A 239 14.65 1.66 -12.80
N GLN A 240 14.32 2.94 -12.68
CA GLN A 240 14.53 3.72 -11.46
C GLN A 240 13.65 3.22 -10.30
N ILE A 241 12.37 2.91 -10.56
CA ILE A 241 11.44 2.37 -9.57
C ILE A 241 11.94 1.03 -9.01
N LEU A 242 12.41 0.13 -9.87
CA LEU A 242 13.00 -1.14 -9.43
C LEU A 242 14.25 -0.96 -8.58
N ARG A 243 15.13 -0.02 -8.96
CA ARG A 243 16.30 0.32 -8.17
C ARG A 243 15.88 0.83 -6.79
N LYS A 244 14.92 1.75 -6.74
CA LYS A 244 14.36 2.28 -5.49
C LYS A 244 13.71 1.20 -4.63
N ARG A 245 13.03 0.20 -5.21
CA ARG A 245 12.50 -0.94 -4.46
C ARG A 245 13.60 -1.69 -3.70
N ASN A 246 14.75 -1.89 -4.34
CA ASN A 246 15.87 -2.59 -3.71
C ASN A 246 16.56 -1.70 -2.65
N GLU A 247 16.73 -0.41 -2.93
CA GLU A 247 17.27 0.57 -1.98
C GLU A 247 16.38 0.69 -0.73
N LEU A 248 15.04 0.71 -0.89
CA LEU A 248 14.10 0.77 0.24
C LEU A 248 14.22 -0.43 1.17
N ARG A 249 14.46 -1.65 0.64
CA ARG A 249 14.67 -2.84 1.47
C ARG A 249 15.93 -2.76 2.32
N GLN A 250 17.01 -2.20 1.75
CA GLN A 250 18.25 -1.98 2.49
C GLN A 250 18.07 -0.88 3.54
N PHE A 251 17.45 0.23 3.14
CA PHE A 251 17.17 1.35 4.01
C PHE A 251 16.25 0.96 5.18
N GLU A 252 15.24 0.11 4.98
CA GLU A 252 14.41 -0.41 6.08
C GLU A 252 15.26 -1.06 7.17
N THR A 253 16.25 -1.86 6.77
CA THR A 253 17.13 -2.54 7.74
C THR A 253 17.94 -1.55 8.57
N GLU A 254 18.52 -0.55 7.92
CA GLU A 254 19.29 0.51 8.58
C GLU A 254 18.41 1.35 9.51
N TYR A 255 17.23 1.72 9.02
CA TYR A 255 16.24 2.49 9.76
C TYR A 255 15.82 1.78 11.05
N ARG A 256 15.46 0.49 10.97
CA ARG A 256 15.06 -0.29 12.16
C ARG A 256 16.18 -0.43 13.17
N LYS A 257 17.43 -0.58 12.70
CA LYS A 257 18.61 -0.62 13.57
C LYS A 257 18.83 0.71 14.30
N ALA A 258 18.69 1.83 13.59
CA ALA A 258 18.80 3.15 14.19
C ALA A 258 17.68 3.41 15.21
N LEU A 259 16.44 3.03 14.88
CA LEU A 259 15.28 3.15 15.78
C LEU A 259 15.47 2.35 17.07
N ALA A 260 15.96 1.10 16.98
CA ALA A 260 16.25 0.30 18.17
C ALA A 260 17.33 0.93 19.06
N ARG A 261 18.39 1.49 18.46
CA ARG A 261 19.44 2.22 19.18
C ARG A 261 18.92 3.49 19.84
N PHE A 262 18.06 4.23 19.16
CA PHE A 262 17.43 5.42 19.74
C PHE A 262 16.60 5.04 20.97
N GLN A 263 15.74 4.01 20.86
CA GLN A 263 14.93 3.52 21.98
C GLN A 263 15.80 3.05 23.16
N GLU A 264 16.90 2.33 22.90
CA GLU A 264 17.87 1.93 23.93
C GLU A 264 18.43 3.14 24.69
N VAL A 265 18.88 4.16 23.97
CA VAL A 265 19.47 5.37 24.55
C VAL A 265 18.43 6.20 25.31
N THR A 266 17.21 6.37 24.79
CA THR A 266 16.13 7.10 25.44
C THR A 266 15.67 6.42 26.74
N ASN A 267 15.57 5.09 26.73
CA ASN A 267 15.24 4.32 27.93
C ASN A 267 16.32 4.49 28.98
N ARG A 268 17.60 4.38 28.59
CA ARG A 268 18.71 4.61 29.50
C ARG A 268 18.71 6.02 30.07
N TYR A 269 18.54 7.06 29.24
CA TYR A 269 18.44 8.44 29.70
C TYR A 269 17.34 8.61 30.78
N THR A 270 16.18 7.99 30.57
CA THR A 270 15.06 8.04 31.51
C THR A 270 15.42 7.39 32.85
N GLN A 271 16.09 6.23 32.82
CA GLN A 271 16.56 5.53 34.02
C GLN A 271 17.63 6.33 34.77
N GLU A 272 18.63 6.85 34.07
CA GLU A 272 19.72 7.64 34.65
C GLU A 272 19.15 8.92 35.29
N LYS A 273 18.21 9.59 34.63
CA LYS A 273 17.52 10.76 35.19
C LYS A 273 16.81 10.44 36.50
N GLN A 274 16.04 9.35 36.54
CA GLN A 274 15.35 8.90 37.77
C GLN A 274 16.34 8.57 38.88
N SER A 275 17.43 7.86 38.55
CA SER A 275 18.47 7.52 39.52
C SER A 275 19.12 8.77 40.12
N VAL A 276 19.39 9.79 39.30
CA VAL A 276 19.94 11.06 39.79
C VAL A 276 18.95 11.79 40.69
N ASP A 277 17.68 11.86 40.31
CA ASP A 277 16.62 12.50 41.12
C ASP A 277 16.47 11.83 42.49
N GLU A 278 16.54 10.49 42.54
CA GLU A 278 16.52 9.73 43.79
C GLU A 278 17.73 10.01 44.69
N LEU A 279 18.94 10.03 44.11
CA LEU A 279 20.16 10.36 44.84
C LEU A 279 20.12 11.77 45.42
N LEU A 280 19.66 12.75 44.65
CA LEU A 280 19.49 14.13 45.11
C LEU A 280 18.48 14.21 46.27
N LYS A 281 17.35 13.53 46.15
CA LYS A 281 16.34 13.46 47.22
C LYS A 281 16.90 12.81 48.50
N GLN A 282 17.66 11.73 48.37
CA GLN A 282 18.31 11.08 49.52
C GLN A 282 19.32 12.02 50.18
N ARG A 283 20.16 12.70 49.39
CA ARG A 283 21.11 13.70 49.89
C ARG A 283 20.40 14.79 50.68
N ASP A 284 19.35 15.37 50.11
CA ASP A 284 18.61 16.46 50.74
C ASP A 284 17.91 16.01 52.04
N SER A 285 17.40 14.77 52.07
CA SER A 285 16.86 14.15 53.29
C SER A 285 17.93 14.00 54.37
N ILE A 286 19.15 13.59 54.02
CA ILE A 286 20.27 13.47 54.97
C ILE A 286 20.64 14.86 55.51
N HIS A 287 20.79 15.86 54.63
CA HIS A 287 21.09 17.22 55.04
C HIS A 287 20.07 17.76 56.05
N ALA A 288 18.77 17.51 55.82
CA ALA A 288 17.71 17.95 56.73
C ALA A 288 17.85 17.38 58.16
N THR A 289 18.44 16.19 58.33
CA THR A 289 18.64 15.59 59.67
C THR A 289 19.62 16.36 60.54
N PHE A 290 20.61 17.05 59.95
CA PHE A 290 21.56 17.90 60.67
C PHE A 290 20.96 19.25 61.07
N THR A 291 19.86 19.65 60.46
CA THR A 291 19.21 20.95 60.67
C THR A 291 18.13 20.91 61.75
N VAL A 292 17.78 19.72 62.27
CA VAL A 292 16.84 19.59 63.40
C VAL A 292 17.55 19.99 64.69
N THR A 293 17.40 21.24 65.09
CA THR A 293 17.71 21.69 66.45
C THR A 293 16.78 21.00 67.43
N ARG A 294 17.36 20.26 68.39
CA ARG A 294 16.65 19.69 69.54
C ARG A 294 15.94 20.84 70.27
N PRO A 295 14.60 20.82 70.45
CA PRO A 295 13.97 21.84 71.29
C PRO A 295 14.55 21.69 72.70
N PRO A 296 14.94 22.79 73.37
CA PRO A 296 15.44 22.70 74.74
C PRO A 296 14.35 22.07 75.60
N SER A 297 14.64 20.90 76.14
CA SER A 297 13.80 20.27 77.16
C SER A 297 13.99 21.07 78.45
N GLY A 298 12.97 21.86 78.79
CA GLY A 298 12.79 22.47 80.11
C GLY A 298 13.27 23.91 80.23
N ILE A 299 12.33 24.86 80.24
CA ILE A 299 11.98 25.66 81.43
C ILE A 299 10.56 26.22 81.22
N SER A 300 9.81 26.13 82.30
CA SER A 300 8.45 26.56 82.57
C SER A 300 8.17 28.06 82.34
N ASN A 301 6.88 28.33 82.05
CA ASN A 301 6.05 29.43 82.54
C ASN A 301 6.09 30.83 81.88
N LEU A 302 4.86 31.35 81.75
CA LEU A 302 4.38 32.75 81.58
C LEU A 302 4.33 33.25 80.13
N SER A 303 3.35 34.04 79.66
CA SER A 303 1.93 34.30 79.93
C SER A 303 1.55 35.47 79.02
N ASN A 304 0.35 35.44 78.42
CA ASN A 304 -0.45 36.57 77.93
C ASN A 304 0.05 37.51 76.80
N GLY A 305 -0.87 37.87 75.89
CA GLY A 305 -0.94 39.24 75.37
C GLY A 305 -1.47 39.43 73.93
N SER A 306 -2.73 39.81 73.83
CA SER A 306 -3.56 40.14 72.65
C SER A 306 -3.10 41.32 71.75
N SER A 307 -3.42 41.24 70.44
CA SER A 307 -4.00 42.28 69.52
C SER A 307 -3.36 43.68 69.34
N SER A 308 -2.96 44.06 68.11
CA SER A 308 -3.68 45.07 67.24
C SER A 308 -2.88 45.66 66.04
N LYS A 309 -3.60 45.83 64.92
CA LYS A 309 -3.48 46.59 63.64
C LYS A 309 -2.34 47.63 63.32
N VAL A 310 -1.63 47.42 62.17
CA VAL A 310 -1.55 48.16 60.84
C VAL A 310 -1.45 49.73 60.79
N PRO A 311 -0.91 50.46 59.75
CA PRO A 311 0.02 50.21 58.59
C PRO A 311 1.17 51.25 58.42
N GLY A 312 2.08 51.04 57.45
CA GLY A 312 2.89 52.12 56.84
C GLY A 312 3.81 51.65 55.70
N GLU A 313 3.55 52.13 54.48
CA GLU A 313 4.21 51.79 53.20
C GLU A 313 5.66 52.31 53.08
N THR A 314 6.55 51.57 52.40
CA THR A 314 7.35 52.06 51.24
C THR A 314 8.26 50.98 50.64
N GLU A 315 8.10 50.82 49.32
CA GLU A 315 9.05 50.48 48.25
C GLU A 315 9.88 49.17 48.24
N SER A 316 9.73 48.46 47.12
CA SER A 316 10.27 47.18 46.65
C SER A 316 11.66 47.35 45.95
N PRO A 317 12.33 46.31 45.37
CA PRO A 317 11.92 44.91 45.16
C PRO A 317 12.99 43.84 45.50
N THR A 318 12.54 42.64 45.85
CA THR A 318 13.32 41.40 45.71
C THR A 318 12.52 40.36 44.95
N GLU A 319 13.29 39.54 44.24
CA GLU A 319 12.92 38.54 43.27
C GLU A 319 12.12 37.35 43.84
N ASP A 320 11.45 36.69 42.88
CA ASP A 320 11.01 35.31 42.83
C ASP A 320 9.85 34.80 43.69
N GLY A 321 8.81 34.35 42.98
CA GLY A 321 7.71 33.59 43.56
C GLY A 321 6.70 33.05 42.54
N ASN A 322 7.00 31.87 42.02
CA ASN A 322 6.05 30.75 41.87
C ASN A 322 5.15 30.61 40.61
N SER A 323 5.01 29.32 40.22
CA SER A 323 3.92 28.68 39.44
C SER A 323 3.72 29.13 37.99
N ASP A 324 3.62 28.29 36.98
CA ASP A 324 2.95 26.99 36.91
C ASP A 324 3.52 26.15 35.76
N GLY A 325 3.47 24.84 35.95
CA GLY A 325 3.79 23.86 34.93
C GLY A 325 2.82 23.91 33.74
N LYS A 326 3.38 23.73 32.54
CA LYS A 326 2.69 23.11 31.42
C LYS A 326 3.70 22.51 30.44
N ASP A 327 3.81 21.20 30.52
CA ASP A 327 4.02 20.25 29.42
C ASP A 327 4.85 20.73 28.22
N LYS A 328 6.15 20.41 28.27
CA LYS A 328 6.98 20.26 27.06
C LYS A 328 7.62 18.88 27.02
N SER A 329 6.77 17.85 26.96
CA SER A 329 7.14 16.47 26.60
C SER A 329 6.72 16.10 25.17
N GLY A 330 6.34 17.08 24.34
CA GLY A 330 5.86 16.86 22.96
C GLY A 330 6.80 17.31 21.84
N LEU A 331 8.04 17.72 22.11
CA LEU A 331 8.90 18.41 21.14
C LEU A 331 10.24 17.70 20.90
N ILE A 332 10.19 16.38 20.63
CA ILE A 332 11.31 15.66 19.98
C ILE A 332 10.82 14.83 18.78
N GLN A 333 9.52 14.75 18.52
CA GLN A 333 8.98 13.90 17.45
C GLN A 333 8.95 14.56 16.06
N GLU A 334 9.45 15.80 15.92
CA GLU A 334 9.46 16.52 14.65
C GLU A 334 10.89 16.94 14.29
N LYS A 335 11.73 15.95 13.98
CA LYS A 335 13.00 16.20 13.28
C LYS A 335 13.57 14.99 12.52
N ILE A 336 12.71 14.10 12.03
CA ILE A 336 13.02 13.18 10.92
C ILE A 336 11.84 13.18 9.97
#